data_AF-A0A6N7HUH5-F1
#
_entry.id   AF-A0A6N7HUH5-F1
#
_cell.length_a   1.000
_cell.length_b   1.000
_cell.length_c   1.000
_cell.angle_alpha   90.00
_cell.angle_beta   90.00
_cell.angle_gamma   90.00
#
_symmetry.space_group_name_H-M   'P 1'
#
loop_
_entity.id
_entity.type
_entity.pdbx_description
1 polymer ?
#
loop_
_entity_poly.entity_id
_entity_poly.type
_entity_poly.pdbx_seq_one_letter_code
_entity_poly.pdbx_strand_id
1 'polypeptide(L)'
;MARADRAAERAVRPDEIHRCGSRVSNQEVEHHRRSVVSYVQRGGRMTVGQQRAWQRNWHWIGREISELPPGNLDFGAWFGRSAPVLLEIGSGMGETTATLAAAEPEVNYLAVEVYPPGLAQLMMRAAALGVHNLRLLRGDAVELLSQHVPEGSLSGARVFFPDPWPKKRHHKRRLIQPEFVALLASRLAPGGRLHLATDWQDYAEQMLRVCAAEPSLRNEHPGGWAPRPSWRPVTKFESRAQQEGRVSHDLMFRRDP
;
A
#
# COMPACT_ATOMS: atom_id res chain seq x y z
N MET A 1 -62.28 -9.37 43.56
CA MET A 1 -63.68 -8.93 43.74
C MET A 1 -63.69 -7.72 44.66
N ALA A 2 -64.33 -6.62 44.24
CA ALA A 2 -64.60 -5.35 44.94
C ALA A 2 -63.38 -4.55 45.47
N ARG A 3 -62.94 -3.43 44.86
CA ARG A 3 -63.52 -2.06 44.77
C ARG A 3 -63.83 -1.40 46.12
N ALA A 4 -63.12 -0.31 46.43
CA ALA A 4 -63.62 1.03 46.77
C ALA A 4 -62.41 1.90 47.17
N ASP A 5 -62.08 3.00 46.47
CA ASP A 5 -62.65 4.37 46.64
C ASP A 5 -62.49 4.88 48.09
N ARG A 6 -61.94 6.06 48.42
CA ARG A 6 -61.94 7.37 47.75
C ARG A 6 -61.10 8.39 48.56
N ALA A 7 -60.67 9.44 47.86
CA ALA A 7 -60.54 10.86 48.26
C ALA A 7 -59.75 11.22 49.55
N ALA A 8 -58.59 11.89 49.49
CA ALA A 8 -58.28 13.27 49.06
C ALA A 8 -58.47 14.31 50.19
N GLU A 9 -57.34 14.88 50.65
CA GLU A 9 -57.33 16.21 51.25
C GLU A 9 -55.99 16.90 50.96
N ARG A 10 -56.07 18.14 50.48
CA ARG A 10 -54.95 19.02 50.09
C ARG A 10 -54.62 19.95 51.25
N ALA A 11 -53.33 20.16 51.53
CA ALA A 11 -52.84 21.40 52.13
C ALA A 11 -51.49 21.80 51.50
N VAL A 12 -51.26 23.10 51.43
CA VAL A 12 -50.32 23.83 50.57
C VAL A 12 -48.93 23.97 51.23
N ARG A 13 -47.91 24.15 50.36
CA ARG A 13 -46.44 24.21 50.55
C ARG A 13 -45.94 25.41 51.39
N PRO A 14 -44.64 25.48 51.73
CA PRO A 14 -43.67 26.14 50.83
C PRO A 14 -42.26 25.49 50.74
N ASP A 15 -41.59 25.77 49.61
CA ASP A 15 -40.14 25.95 49.34
C ASP A 15 -39.14 24.85 49.80
N GLU A 16 -38.23 24.31 48.98
CA GLU A 16 -37.30 24.96 48.06
C GLU A 16 -37.03 24.12 46.80
N ILE A 17 -36.92 24.83 45.68
CA ILE A 17 -36.50 24.34 44.37
C ILE A 17 -35.00 24.61 44.26
N HIS A 18 -34.16 23.57 44.25
CA HIS A 18 -32.83 23.61 43.62
C HIS A 18 -32.66 22.36 42.75
N ARG A 19 -33.21 22.42 41.53
CA ARG A 19 -32.95 21.44 40.47
C ARG A 19 -31.94 22.06 39.51
N CYS A 20 -30.65 21.78 39.73
CA CYS A 20 -29.60 22.08 38.77
C CYS A 20 -29.73 21.11 37.59
N GLY A 21 -30.38 21.56 36.53
CA GLY A 21 -30.23 20.99 35.20
C GLY A 21 -29.02 21.64 34.54
N SER A 22 -27.98 20.87 34.25
CA SER A 22 -26.92 21.29 33.33
C SER A 22 -26.68 20.19 32.30
N ARG A 23 -27.31 20.44 31.14
CA ARG A 23 -26.86 20.17 29.77
C ARG A 23 -25.94 18.96 29.60
N VAL A 24 -26.52 17.87 29.09
CA VAL A 24 -25.79 16.86 28.33
C VAL A 24 -25.09 17.59 27.19
N SER A 25 -23.76 17.67 27.26
CA SER A 25 -22.93 18.21 26.19
C SER A 25 -23.03 17.26 25.00
N ASN A 26 -23.47 17.84 23.88
CA ASN A 26 -23.54 17.16 22.60
C ASN A 26 -22.09 16.93 22.16
N GLN A 27 -21.53 15.75 22.44
CA GLN A 27 -20.24 15.37 21.87
C GLN A 27 -20.42 15.23 20.36
N GLU A 28 -19.84 16.20 19.65
CA GLU A 28 -19.67 16.17 18.21
C GLU A 28 -18.92 14.88 17.85
N VAL A 29 -19.65 13.93 17.28
CA VAL A 29 -19.05 12.76 16.64
C VAL A 29 -18.29 13.29 15.43
N GLU A 30 -16.98 13.49 15.59
CA GLU A 30 -16.06 13.69 14.48
C GLU A 30 -16.19 12.48 13.54
N HIS A 31 -17.00 12.67 12.50
CA HIS A 31 -17.02 11.78 11.36
C HIS A 31 -15.66 11.88 10.67
N HIS A 32 -14.72 11.04 11.10
CA HIS A 32 -13.53 10.69 10.34
C HIS A 32 -14.00 10.24 8.96
N ARG A 33 -13.94 11.14 7.97
CA ARG A 33 -14.20 10.83 6.58
C ARG A 33 -13.18 9.77 6.18
N ARG A 34 -13.63 8.51 6.05
CA ARG A 34 -12.81 7.42 5.50
C ARG A 34 -12.18 7.93 4.20
N SER A 35 -10.86 8.08 4.20
CA SER A 35 -10.10 8.52 3.02
C SER A 35 -10.32 7.53 1.88
N VAL A 36 -10.26 8.03 0.65
CA VAL A 36 -10.39 7.19 -0.54
C VAL A 36 -9.09 6.40 -0.69
N VAL A 37 -9.10 5.14 -0.25
CA VAL A 37 -7.94 4.24 -0.38
C VAL A 37 -7.77 3.73 -1.81
N SER A 38 -6.50 3.50 -2.20
CA SER A 38 -6.14 3.04 -3.54
C SER A 38 -6.12 1.52 -3.71
N TYR A 39 -6.15 0.78 -2.61
CA TYR A 39 -6.08 -0.68 -2.56
C TYR A 39 -7.43 -1.31 -2.17
N VAL A 40 -7.66 -2.54 -2.63
CA VAL A 40 -8.76 -3.39 -2.15
C VAL A 40 -8.33 -4.19 -0.92
N GLN A 41 -9.01 -4.00 0.21
CA GLN A 41 -8.88 -4.90 1.35
C GLN A 41 -9.54 -6.24 1.03
N ARG A 42 -8.73 -7.27 0.81
CA ARG A 42 -9.21 -8.65 0.71
C ARG A 42 -9.24 -9.26 2.10
N GLY A 43 -10.41 -9.66 2.57
CA GLY A 43 -10.51 -10.60 3.69
C GLY A 43 -9.89 -11.93 3.28
N GLY A 44 -9.16 -12.60 4.17
CA GLY A 44 -8.58 -13.90 3.85
C GLY A 44 -7.93 -14.56 5.05
N ARG A 45 -8.40 -15.77 5.37
CA ARG A 45 -7.75 -16.63 6.35
C ARG A 45 -6.46 -17.17 5.74
N MET A 46 -5.33 -16.97 6.40
CA MET A 46 -4.07 -17.60 6.00
C MET A 46 -4.19 -19.12 6.03
N THR A 47 -3.53 -19.80 5.08
CA THR A 47 -3.32 -21.25 5.16
C THR A 47 -2.42 -21.62 6.35
N VAL A 48 -2.40 -22.88 6.75
CA VAL A 48 -1.51 -23.35 7.83
C VAL A 48 -0.04 -23.05 7.52
N GLY A 49 0.38 -23.23 6.25
CA GLY A 49 1.73 -22.90 5.82
C GLY A 49 2.06 -21.41 5.95
N GLN A 50 1.13 -20.55 5.52
CA GLN A 50 1.26 -19.09 5.63
C GLN A 50 1.32 -18.63 7.09
N GLN A 51 0.47 -19.19 7.97
CA GLN A 51 0.50 -18.86 9.40
C GLN A 51 1.84 -19.24 10.03
N ARG A 52 2.35 -20.44 9.74
CA ARG A 52 3.68 -20.88 10.22
C ARG A 52 4.79 -19.97 9.70
N ALA A 53 4.75 -19.59 8.43
CA ALA A 53 5.74 -18.68 7.85
C ALA A 53 5.70 -17.30 8.51
N TRP A 54 4.50 -16.78 8.81
CA TRP A 54 4.32 -15.52 9.53
C TRP A 54 4.92 -15.59 10.93
N GLN A 55 4.52 -16.57 11.73
CA GLN A 55 5.01 -16.75 13.10
C GLN A 55 6.54 -16.89 13.15
N ARG A 56 7.11 -17.64 12.21
CA ARG A 56 8.55 -17.91 12.18
C ARG A 56 9.39 -16.71 11.72
N ASN A 57 8.93 -15.95 10.73
CA ASN A 57 9.81 -15.02 10.02
C ASN A 57 9.44 -13.54 10.21
N TRP A 58 8.16 -13.21 10.47
CA TRP A 58 7.69 -11.81 10.45
C TRP A 58 8.50 -10.90 11.37
N HIS A 59 8.79 -11.34 12.60
CA HIS A 59 9.54 -10.55 13.58
C HIS A 59 10.99 -10.22 13.16
N TRP A 60 11.57 -10.95 12.20
CA TRP A 60 12.92 -10.69 11.69
C TRP A 60 12.91 -9.79 10.46
N ILE A 61 12.02 -10.07 9.50
CA ILE A 61 12.06 -9.44 8.17
C ILE A 61 10.90 -8.48 7.89
N GLY A 62 9.87 -8.47 8.73
CA GLY A 62 8.63 -7.73 8.57
C GLY A 62 8.44 -6.62 9.61
N ARG A 63 7.74 -5.56 9.23
CA ARG A 63 7.23 -4.52 10.15
C ARG A 63 5.85 -4.03 9.70
N GLU A 64 5.02 -3.64 10.65
CA GLU A 64 3.78 -2.91 10.39
C GLU A 64 4.13 -1.41 10.23
N ILE A 65 3.70 -0.77 9.14
CA ILE A 65 3.98 0.64 8.87
C ILE A 65 3.42 1.53 9.97
N SER A 66 2.20 1.23 10.45
CA SER A 66 1.54 1.98 11.52
C SER A 66 2.22 1.88 12.90
N GLU A 67 3.19 0.96 13.05
CA GLU A 67 3.93 0.75 14.29
C GLU A 67 5.39 1.23 14.18
N LEU A 68 5.78 1.79 13.02
CA LEU A 68 7.11 2.34 12.85
C LEU A 68 7.28 3.62 13.69
N PRO A 69 8.46 3.82 14.30
CA PRO A 69 8.73 5.08 14.98
C PRO A 69 8.74 6.24 13.98
N PRO A 70 8.42 7.48 14.41
CA PRO A 70 8.50 8.64 13.55
C PRO A 70 9.90 8.81 12.93
N GLY A 71 9.93 9.20 11.66
CA GLY A 71 11.17 9.45 10.92
C GLY A 71 11.58 8.31 10.00
N ASN A 72 12.72 8.53 9.34
CA ASN A 72 13.21 7.66 8.28
C ASN A 72 13.69 6.31 8.79
N LEU A 73 13.42 5.26 8.02
CA LEU A 73 14.02 3.95 8.20
C LEU A 73 15.52 4.00 7.90
N ASP A 74 16.32 3.42 8.80
CA ASP A 74 17.70 3.07 8.51
C ASP A 74 17.74 1.73 7.78
N PHE A 75 17.81 1.78 6.45
CA PHE A 75 17.92 0.58 5.62
C PHE A 75 19.21 -0.19 5.89
N GLY A 76 20.33 0.51 6.13
CA GLY A 76 21.61 -0.13 6.41
C GLY A 76 21.53 -1.01 7.65
N ALA A 77 20.98 -0.46 8.74
CA ALA A 77 20.77 -1.19 9.98
C ALA A 77 19.76 -2.34 9.81
N TRP A 78 18.65 -2.14 9.11
CA TRP A 78 17.61 -3.16 8.98
C TRP A 78 18.02 -4.33 8.07
N PHE A 79 18.75 -4.06 6.99
CA PHE A 79 19.32 -5.09 6.13
C PHE A 79 20.62 -5.68 6.69
N GLY A 80 21.30 -5.00 7.61
CA GLY A 80 22.61 -5.39 8.12
C GLY A 80 23.74 -5.20 7.11
N ARG A 81 23.52 -4.39 6.07
CA ARG A 81 24.46 -4.11 4.98
C ARG A 81 24.10 -2.83 4.23
N SER A 82 25.07 -2.23 3.55
CA SER A 82 24.85 -1.13 2.61
C SER A 82 24.76 -1.67 1.18
N ALA A 83 23.64 -1.41 0.51
CA ALA A 83 23.37 -1.81 -0.87
C ALA A 83 22.23 -0.96 -1.45
N PRO A 84 22.11 -0.85 -2.80
CA PRO A 84 20.99 -0.17 -3.45
C PRO A 84 19.64 -0.72 -2.96
N VAL A 85 18.69 0.16 -2.65
CA VAL A 85 17.36 -0.24 -2.18
C VAL A 85 16.35 -0.11 -3.30
N LEU A 86 15.58 -1.16 -3.57
CA LEU A 86 14.51 -1.20 -4.55
C LEU A 86 13.18 -1.45 -3.84
N LEU A 87 12.22 -0.55 -4.05
CA LEU A 87 10.87 -0.65 -3.49
C LEU A 87 9.92 -1.35 -4.47
N GLU A 88 9.16 -2.34 -4.00
CA GLU A 88 8.01 -2.89 -4.71
C GLU A 88 6.72 -2.59 -3.94
N ILE A 89 5.78 -1.90 -4.60
CA ILE A 89 4.48 -1.53 -4.01
C ILE A 89 3.40 -2.48 -4.55
N GLY A 90 2.74 -3.18 -3.64
CA GLY A 90 1.72 -4.16 -3.99
C GLY A 90 2.32 -5.49 -4.43
N SER A 91 3.23 -6.06 -3.61
CA SER A 91 3.90 -7.34 -3.92
C SER A 91 2.94 -8.53 -4.11
N GLY A 92 1.68 -8.40 -3.68
CA GLY A 92 0.63 -9.39 -3.90
C GLY A 92 1.00 -10.74 -3.28
N MET A 93 1.10 -11.78 -4.11
CA MET A 93 1.48 -13.14 -3.66
C MET A 93 2.99 -13.39 -3.73
N GLY A 94 3.80 -12.37 -4.04
CA GLY A 94 5.25 -12.38 -3.91
C GLY A 94 6.03 -13.18 -4.95
N GLU A 95 5.39 -13.66 -6.01
CA GLU A 95 6.05 -14.47 -7.04
C GLU A 95 7.12 -13.69 -7.80
N THR A 96 6.77 -12.50 -8.27
CA THR A 96 7.70 -11.58 -8.93
C THR A 96 8.79 -11.12 -7.97
N THR A 97 8.41 -10.61 -6.79
CA THR A 97 9.34 -10.10 -5.78
C THR A 97 10.40 -11.14 -5.38
N ALA A 98 9.98 -12.36 -5.04
CA ALA A 98 10.91 -13.39 -4.60
C ALA A 98 11.86 -13.84 -5.72
N THR A 99 11.36 -13.93 -6.96
CA THR A 99 12.17 -14.29 -8.12
C THR A 99 13.22 -13.23 -8.42
N LEU A 100 12.84 -11.95 -8.41
CA LEU A 100 13.74 -10.84 -8.70
C LEU A 100 14.75 -10.63 -7.57
N ALA A 101 14.33 -10.73 -6.31
CA ALA A 101 15.24 -10.65 -5.16
C ALA A 101 16.28 -11.78 -5.17
N ALA A 102 15.90 -13.00 -5.59
CA ALA A 102 16.84 -14.11 -5.75
C ALA A 102 17.84 -13.88 -6.90
N ALA A 103 17.40 -13.22 -7.98
CA ALA A 103 18.23 -12.95 -9.15
C ALA A 103 19.23 -11.80 -8.95
N GLU A 104 18.96 -10.87 -8.04
CA GLU A 104 19.77 -9.67 -7.76
C GLU A 104 20.20 -9.63 -6.28
N PRO A 105 21.04 -10.58 -5.80
CA PRO A 105 21.43 -10.68 -4.38
C PRO A 105 22.16 -9.43 -3.85
N GLU A 106 22.76 -8.63 -4.73
CA GLU A 106 23.43 -7.37 -4.45
C GLU A 106 22.49 -6.20 -4.15
N VAL A 107 21.19 -6.32 -4.47
CA VAL A 107 20.17 -5.28 -4.23
C VAL A 107 19.38 -5.60 -2.96
N ASN A 108 19.03 -4.58 -2.18
CA ASN A 108 18.10 -4.68 -1.06
C ASN A 108 16.65 -4.49 -1.56
N TYR A 109 15.81 -5.50 -1.41
CA TYR A 109 14.41 -5.44 -1.77
C TYR A 109 13.54 -5.07 -0.58
N LEU A 110 12.75 -4.00 -0.74
CA LEU A 110 11.73 -3.58 0.21
C LEU A 110 10.35 -3.80 -0.43
N ALA A 111 9.55 -4.72 0.10
CA ALA A 111 8.23 -5.04 -0.44
C ALA A 111 7.12 -4.53 0.48
N VAL A 112 6.21 -3.73 -0.06
CA VAL A 112 5.00 -3.24 0.62
C VAL A 112 3.77 -3.99 0.15
N GLU A 113 2.94 -4.40 1.09
CA GLU A 113 1.64 -5.01 0.79
C GLU A 113 0.67 -4.84 1.97
N VAL A 114 -0.60 -4.57 1.67
CA VAL A 114 -1.67 -4.44 2.68
C VAL A 114 -2.27 -5.80 3.06
N TYR A 115 -2.13 -6.81 2.20
CA TYR A 115 -2.73 -8.15 2.32
C TYR A 115 -1.80 -9.15 3.03
N PRO A 116 -2.06 -9.51 4.31
CA PRO A 116 -1.16 -10.36 5.09
C PRO A 116 -0.91 -11.77 4.51
N PRO A 117 -1.92 -12.50 3.98
CA PRO A 117 -1.66 -13.79 3.33
C PRO A 117 -0.72 -13.68 2.13
N GLY A 118 -0.72 -12.53 1.44
CA GLY A 118 0.22 -12.23 0.37
C GLY A 118 1.66 -12.15 0.86
N LEU A 119 1.91 -11.36 1.92
CA LEU A 119 3.21 -11.28 2.59
C LEU A 119 3.66 -12.64 3.15
N ALA A 120 2.75 -13.41 3.75
CA ALA A 120 3.06 -14.76 4.21
C ALA A 120 3.48 -15.69 3.06
N GLN A 121 2.79 -15.60 1.92
CA GLN A 121 3.18 -16.34 0.72
C GLN A 121 4.55 -15.90 0.19
N LEU A 122 4.82 -14.60 0.18
CA LEU A 122 6.12 -14.03 -0.20
C LEU A 122 7.23 -14.58 0.69
N MET A 123 7.05 -14.63 2.02
CA MET A 123 8.02 -15.24 2.94
C MET A 123 8.30 -16.71 2.62
N MET A 124 7.27 -17.49 2.30
CA MET A 124 7.44 -18.89 1.90
C MET A 124 8.24 -19.04 0.61
N ARG A 125 7.96 -18.21 -0.40
CA ARG A 125 8.67 -18.21 -1.68
C ARG A 125 10.13 -17.77 -1.53
N ALA A 126 10.35 -16.70 -0.78
CA ALA A 126 11.67 -16.19 -0.46
C ALA A 126 12.52 -17.26 0.24
N ALA A 127 11.95 -17.97 1.22
CA ALA A 127 12.63 -19.08 1.89
C ALA A 127 12.97 -20.23 0.93
N ALA A 128 12.04 -20.61 0.04
CA ALA A 128 12.27 -21.66 -0.95
C ALA A 128 13.36 -21.31 -1.98
N LEU A 129 13.56 -20.01 -2.25
CA LEU A 129 14.56 -19.49 -3.19
C LEU A 129 15.86 -19.04 -2.50
N GLY A 130 15.99 -19.19 -1.17
CA GLY A 130 17.19 -18.74 -0.45
C GLY A 130 17.41 -17.22 -0.45
N VAL A 131 16.32 -16.44 -0.49
CA VAL A 131 16.38 -14.97 -0.52
C VAL A 131 16.69 -14.41 0.87
N HIS A 132 17.77 -13.64 0.97
CA HIS A 132 18.22 -13.01 2.24
C HIS A 132 18.17 -11.47 2.21
N ASN A 133 18.04 -10.89 1.02
CA ASN A 133 18.05 -9.48 0.71
C ASN A 133 16.65 -8.85 0.64
N LEU A 134 15.65 -9.41 1.33
CA LEU A 134 14.27 -8.95 1.30
C LEU A 134 13.79 -8.50 2.70
N ARG A 135 13.09 -7.37 2.75
CA ARG A 135 12.33 -6.89 3.91
C ARG A 135 10.90 -6.54 3.51
N LEU A 136 9.99 -6.74 4.45
CA LEU A 136 8.55 -6.67 4.23
C LEU A 136 7.94 -5.57 5.09
N LEU A 137 7.02 -4.82 4.49
CA LEU A 137 6.24 -3.80 5.17
C LEU A 137 4.77 -4.04 4.90
N ARG A 138 3.99 -4.03 5.98
CA ARG A 138 2.54 -4.09 5.89
C ARG A 138 1.92 -2.73 6.15
N GLY A 139 1.10 -2.24 5.22
CA GLY A 139 0.39 -0.97 5.36
C GLY A 139 0.31 -0.16 4.07
N ASP A 140 -0.06 1.11 4.20
CA ASP A 140 -0.24 2.03 3.07
C ASP A 140 1.12 2.53 2.53
N ALA A 141 1.33 2.41 1.23
CA ALA A 141 2.55 2.86 0.57
C ALA A 141 2.72 4.39 0.62
N VAL A 142 1.63 5.16 0.64
CA VAL A 142 1.66 6.63 0.78
C VAL A 142 2.17 7.00 2.17
N GLU A 143 1.71 6.30 3.21
CA GLU A 143 2.18 6.50 4.59
C GLU A 143 3.67 6.18 4.71
N LEU A 144 4.10 5.02 4.18
CA LEU A 144 5.52 4.65 4.13
C LEU A 144 6.36 5.74 3.45
N LEU A 145 5.98 6.13 2.22
CA LEU A 145 6.76 7.07 1.43
C LEU A 145 6.77 8.46 2.06
N SER A 146 5.69 8.89 2.70
CA SER A 146 5.61 10.23 3.31
C SER A 146 6.38 10.34 4.62
N GLN A 147 6.42 9.28 5.43
CA GLN A 147 6.92 9.37 6.81
C GLN A 147 8.25 8.66 7.06
N HIS A 148 8.57 7.62 6.27
CA HIS A 148 9.58 6.64 6.65
C HIS A 148 10.63 6.35 5.57
N VAL A 149 10.45 6.83 4.35
CA VAL A 149 11.45 6.67 3.27
C VAL A 149 12.20 7.99 3.08
N PRO A 150 13.53 8.02 3.27
CA PRO A 150 14.32 9.23 3.00
C PRO A 150 14.24 9.66 1.52
N GLU A 151 14.31 10.96 1.25
CA GLU A 151 14.48 11.48 -0.12
C GLU A 151 15.73 10.93 -0.78
N GLY A 152 15.65 10.65 -2.08
CA GLY A 152 16.81 10.21 -2.85
C GLY A 152 17.41 8.85 -2.44
N SER A 153 16.72 8.06 -1.60
CA SER A 153 17.30 6.84 -1.02
C SER A 153 17.01 5.56 -1.81
N LEU A 154 16.02 5.58 -2.70
CA LEU A 154 15.62 4.40 -3.49
C LEU A 154 16.36 4.38 -4.83
N SER A 155 17.12 3.33 -5.09
CA SER A 155 17.71 3.08 -6.42
C SER A 155 16.66 2.76 -7.50
N GLY A 156 15.47 2.34 -7.07
CA GLY A 156 14.34 2.13 -7.97
C GLY A 156 13.05 1.85 -7.21
N ALA A 157 11.93 1.97 -7.93
CA ALA A 157 10.60 1.61 -7.46
C ALA A 157 9.83 0.87 -8.56
N ARG A 158 9.02 -0.11 -8.16
CA ARG A 158 8.20 -0.92 -9.05
C ARG A 158 6.75 -0.98 -8.56
N VAL A 159 5.80 -0.86 -9.49
CA VAL A 159 4.36 -1.04 -9.20
C VAL A 159 3.76 -1.87 -10.33
N PHE A 160 3.48 -3.14 -10.05
CA PHE A 160 3.00 -4.08 -11.07
C PHE A 160 1.54 -4.44 -10.84
N PHE A 161 0.74 -4.26 -11.88
CA PHE A 161 -0.69 -4.60 -11.93
C PHE A 161 -1.49 -4.04 -10.75
N PRO A 162 -1.34 -2.74 -10.40
CA PRO A 162 -2.17 -2.14 -9.35
C PRO A 162 -3.65 -2.15 -9.74
N ASP A 163 -4.54 -2.12 -8.75
CA ASP A 163 -5.99 -2.20 -8.98
C ASP A 163 -6.45 -1.14 -10.02
N PRO A 164 -7.06 -1.55 -11.16
CA PRO A 164 -7.27 -0.64 -12.29
C PRO A 164 -8.49 0.27 -12.15
N TRP A 165 -9.40 -0.05 -11.23
CA TRP A 165 -10.63 0.69 -10.96
C TRP A 165 -11.35 1.13 -12.25
N PRO A 166 -11.87 0.18 -13.07
CA PRO A 166 -12.25 0.44 -14.46
C PRO A 166 -13.43 1.40 -14.64
N LYS A 167 -14.23 1.64 -13.59
CA LYS A 167 -15.37 2.56 -13.64
C LYS A 167 -14.85 3.99 -13.44
N LYS A 168 -15.17 4.92 -14.35
CA LYS A 168 -14.77 6.34 -14.30
C LYS A 168 -14.89 6.99 -12.90
N ARG A 169 -16.02 6.77 -12.22
CA ARG A 169 -16.27 7.27 -10.85
C ARG A 169 -15.27 6.79 -9.78
N HIS A 170 -14.52 5.73 -10.06
CA HIS A 170 -13.52 5.15 -9.17
C HIS A 170 -12.08 5.51 -9.56
N HIS A 171 -11.84 6.27 -10.63
CA HIS A 171 -10.47 6.59 -11.07
C HIS A 171 -9.65 7.31 -9.99
N LYS A 172 -10.29 8.07 -9.09
CA LYS A 172 -9.65 8.66 -7.90
C LYS A 172 -9.07 7.66 -6.90
N ARG A 173 -9.40 6.36 -7.02
CA ARG A 173 -8.82 5.25 -6.25
C ARG A 173 -7.62 4.62 -6.95
N ARG A 174 -7.31 4.99 -8.19
CA ARG A 174 -6.08 4.51 -8.83
C ARG A 174 -4.88 5.06 -8.05
N LEU A 175 -3.91 4.20 -7.76
CA LEU A 175 -2.69 4.57 -7.04
C LEU A 175 -1.85 5.59 -7.80
N ILE A 176 -1.73 5.44 -9.13
CA ILE A 176 -0.92 6.33 -9.96
C ILE A 176 -1.68 7.63 -10.25
N GLN A 177 -1.50 8.60 -9.35
CA GLN A 177 -1.99 9.98 -9.42
C GLN A 177 -0.82 10.97 -9.35
N PRO A 178 -0.99 12.24 -9.78
CA PRO A 178 0.08 13.24 -9.75
C PRO A 178 0.79 13.34 -8.40
N GLU A 179 0.05 13.44 -7.30
CA GLU A 179 0.61 13.63 -5.96
C GLU A 179 1.42 12.41 -5.50
N PHE A 180 0.93 11.21 -5.83
CA PHE A 180 1.64 9.97 -5.52
C PHE A 180 2.92 9.82 -6.33
N VAL A 181 2.88 10.16 -7.63
CA VAL A 181 4.06 10.07 -8.50
C VAL A 181 5.11 11.09 -8.09
N ALA A 182 4.73 12.32 -7.76
CA ALA A 182 5.66 13.33 -7.24
C ALA A 182 6.32 12.86 -5.92
N LEU A 183 5.54 12.29 -4.99
CA LEU A 183 6.06 11.73 -3.75
C LEU A 183 7.01 10.56 -4.01
N LEU A 184 6.65 9.63 -4.89
CA LEU A 184 7.50 8.48 -5.20
C LEU A 184 8.80 8.92 -5.91
N ALA A 185 8.71 9.86 -6.84
CA ALA A 185 9.85 10.43 -7.55
C ALA A 185 10.83 11.11 -6.58
N SER A 186 10.35 11.86 -5.58
CA SER A 186 11.22 12.50 -4.59
C SER A 186 12.03 11.49 -3.74
N ARG A 187 11.54 10.24 -3.60
CA ARG A 187 12.25 9.16 -2.89
C ARG A 187 13.26 8.41 -3.75
N LEU A 188 13.18 8.50 -5.08
CA LEU A 188 14.16 7.88 -5.99
C LEU A 188 15.49 8.63 -5.94
N ALA A 189 16.62 7.95 -5.88
CA ALA A 189 17.93 8.58 -6.10
C ALA A 189 18.00 9.22 -7.50
N PRO A 190 18.85 10.25 -7.72
CA PRO A 190 19.29 10.64 -9.05
C PRO A 190 19.63 9.42 -9.93
N GLY A 191 19.02 9.33 -11.11
CA GLY A 191 19.18 8.16 -12.00
C GLY A 191 18.38 6.90 -11.62
N GLY A 192 17.64 6.91 -10.50
CA GLY A 192 16.79 5.81 -10.07
C GLY A 192 15.60 5.58 -11.00
N ARG A 193 15.14 4.34 -11.11
CA ARG A 193 14.09 3.95 -12.08
C ARG A 193 12.73 3.70 -11.41
N LEU A 194 11.67 4.27 -11.98
CA LEU A 194 10.29 3.88 -11.74
C LEU A 194 9.82 2.94 -12.86
N HIS A 195 9.39 1.73 -12.51
CA HIS A 195 8.86 0.75 -13.45
C HIS A 195 7.41 0.37 -13.10
N LEU A 196 6.49 0.70 -13.99
CA LEU A 196 5.07 0.41 -13.85
C LEU A 196 4.68 -0.69 -14.85
N ALA A 197 3.71 -1.52 -14.49
CA ALA A 197 3.07 -2.43 -15.44
C ALA A 197 1.57 -2.54 -15.19
N THR A 198 0.78 -2.64 -16.25
CA THR A 198 -0.67 -2.89 -16.16
C THR A 198 -1.22 -3.54 -17.43
N ASP A 199 -2.26 -4.34 -17.28
CA ASP A 199 -3.01 -5.00 -18.36
C ASP A 199 -4.32 -4.26 -18.71
N TRP A 200 -4.49 -3.04 -18.21
CA TRP A 200 -5.65 -2.19 -18.45
C TRP A 200 -5.28 -0.95 -19.25
N GLN A 201 -5.67 -0.89 -20.52
CA GLN A 201 -5.30 0.16 -21.48
C GLN A 201 -5.53 1.58 -20.94
N ASP A 202 -6.75 1.90 -20.49
CA ASP A 202 -7.09 3.23 -19.94
C ASP A 202 -6.25 3.61 -18.72
N TYR A 203 -5.74 2.61 -17.99
CA TYR A 203 -4.88 2.87 -16.84
C TYR A 203 -3.43 3.06 -17.28
N ALA A 204 -2.94 2.27 -18.25
CA ALA A 204 -1.63 2.48 -18.87
C ALA A 204 -1.49 3.90 -19.43
N GLU A 205 -2.51 4.39 -20.15
CA GLU A 205 -2.55 5.75 -20.69
C GLU A 205 -2.57 6.82 -19.60
N GLN A 206 -3.28 6.58 -18.50
CA GLN A 206 -3.23 7.47 -17.34
C GLN A 206 -1.83 7.46 -16.70
N MET A 207 -1.22 6.28 -16.49
CA MET A 207 0.12 6.17 -15.93
C MET A 207 1.14 6.93 -16.76
N LEU A 208 1.08 6.77 -18.10
CA LEU A 208 1.94 7.49 -19.04
C LEU A 208 1.78 9.00 -18.90
N ARG A 209 0.54 9.52 -18.96
CA ARG A 209 0.28 10.96 -18.85
C ARG A 209 0.73 11.53 -17.50
N VAL A 210 0.45 10.84 -16.40
CA VAL A 210 0.81 11.30 -15.06
C VAL A 210 2.33 11.32 -14.89
N CYS A 211 3.02 10.24 -15.28
CA CYS A 211 4.49 10.17 -15.13
C CYS A 211 5.22 11.11 -16.09
N ALA A 212 4.70 11.31 -17.31
CA ALA A 212 5.28 12.26 -18.26
C ALA A 212 5.08 13.73 -17.84
N ALA A 213 4.08 14.02 -17.00
CA ALA A 213 3.84 15.35 -16.45
C ALA A 213 4.68 15.66 -15.20
N GLU A 214 5.32 14.66 -14.59
CA GLU A 214 6.21 14.84 -13.44
C GLU A 214 7.57 15.39 -13.90
N PRO A 215 7.95 16.63 -13.53
CA PRO A 215 9.15 17.29 -14.08
C PRO A 215 10.46 16.56 -13.81
N SER A 216 10.55 15.82 -12.71
CA SER A 216 11.76 15.08 -12.31
C SER A 216 11.92 13.72 -13.00
N LEU A 217 10.91 13.26 -13.77
CA LEU A 217 10.95 11.98 -14.46
C LEU A 217 11.13 12.15 -15.97
N ARG A 218 11.84 11.20 -16.59
CA ARG A 218 11.98 11.07 -18.05
C ARG A 218 11.59 9.69 -18.48
N ASN A 219 10.73 9.59 -19.49
CA ASN A 219 10.41 8.30 -20.09
C ASN A 219 11.65 7.78 -20.83
N GLU A 220 12.08 6.56 -20.50
CA GLU A 220 13.23 5.92 -21.18
C GLU A 220 12.86 5.42 -22.59
N HIS A 221 11.57 5.45 -22.95
CA HIS A 221 11.03 4.98 -24.22
C HIS A 221 10.18 6.07 -24.89
N PRO A 222 10.73 6.81 -25.86
CA PRO A 222 10.03 7.91 -26.55
C PRO A 222 8.69 7.52 -27.21
N GLY A 223 8.47 6.23 -27.49
CA GLY A 223 7.20 5.68 -28.00
C GLY A 223 6.12 5.45 -26.93
N GLY A 224 6.35 5.86 -25.70
CA GLY A 224 5.42 5.73 -24.57
C GLY A 224 5.66 4.47 -23.74
N TRP A 225 5.66 3.31 -24.40
CA TRP A 225 5.73 1.99 -23.73
C TRP A 225 7.14 1.40 -23.76
N ALA A 226 7.57 0.84 -22.63
CA ALA A 226 8.74 0.00 -22.57
C ALA A 226 8.40 -1.40 -23.13
N PRO A 227 9.33 -2.06 -23.85
CA PRO A 227 9.18 -3.48 -24.10
C PRO A 227 9.19 -4.22 -22.76
N ARG A 228 8.37 -5.27 -22.63
CA ARG A 228 8.43 -6.15 -21.47
C ARG A 228 9.86 -6.69 -21.32
N PRO A 229 10.56 -6.42 -20.21
CA PRO A 229 11.91 -6.93 -20.02
C PRO A 229 11.90 -8.45 -19.89
N SER A 230 12.90 -9.11 -20.48
CA SER A 230 13.04 -10.57 -20.39
C SER A 230 13.19 -11.07 -18.95
N TRP A 231 13.80 -10.25 -18.08
CA TRP A 231 13.99 -10.54 -16.66
C TRP A 231 12.72 -10.40 -15.82
N ARG A 232 11.68 -9.69 -16.28
CA ARG A 232 10.42 -9.60 -15.52
C ARG A 232 9.67 -10.92 -15.65
N PRO A 233 9.32 -11.63 -14.57
CA PRO A 233 8.50 -12.83 -14.67
C PRO A 233 7.15 -12.53 -15.33
N VAL A 234 6.65 -13.48 -16.13
CA VAL A 234 5.26 -13.42 -16.63
C VAL A 234 4.35 -13.66 -15.44
N THR A 235 3.46 -12.70 -15.15
CA THR A 235 2.56 -12.81 -14.02
C THR A 235 1.27 -13.53 -14.42
N LYS A 236 0.53 -14.05 -13.43
CA LYS A 236 -0.82 -14.61 -13.68
C LYS A 236 -1.77 -13.58 -14.30
N PHE A 237 -1.59 -12.30 -13.99
CA PHE A 237 -2.37 -11.21 -14.59
C PHE A 237 -2.04 -11.07 -16.08
N GLU A 238 -0.76 -11.09 -16.43
CA GLU A 238 -0.30 -11.02 -17.81
C GLU A 238 -0.73 -12.26 -18.63
N SER A 239 -0.57 -13.48 -18.08
CA SER A 239 -1.06 -14.70 -18.75
C SER A 239 -2.56 -14.66 -19.00
N ARG A 240 -3.33 -14.15 -18.03
CA ARG A 240 -4.78 -13.99 -18.18
C ARG A 240 -5.13 -12.92 -19.21
N ALA A 241 -4.43 -11.79 -19.21
CA ALA A 241 -4.61 -10.74 -20.20
C ALA A 241 -4.39 -11.26 -21.62
N GLN A 242 -3.32 -12.04 -21.84
CA GLN A 242 -3.02 -12.68 -23.12
C GLN A 242 -4.15 -13.63 -23.57
N GLN A 243 -4.68 -14.46 -22.66
CA GLN A 243 -5.82 -15.34 -22.96
C GLN A 243 -7.09 -14.56 -23.33
N GLU A 244 -7.28 -13.39 -22.74
CA GLU A 244 -8.41 -12.49 -23.00
C GLU A 244 -8.16 -11.53 -24.18
N GLY A 245 -7.02 -11.65 -24.88
CA GLY A 245 -6.65 -10.77 -26.00
C GLY A 245 -6.29 -9.33 -25.59
N ARG A 246 -6.02 -9.09 -24.30
CA ARG A 246 -5.60 -7.80 -23.75
C ARG A 246 -4.09 -7.67 -23.76
N VAL A 247 -3.61 -6.45 -24.03
CA VAL A 247 -2.17 -6.12 -24.03
C VAL A 247 -1.76 -5.64 -22.64
N SER A 248 -0.62 -6.15 -22.15
CA SER A 248 0.05 -5.60 -20.97
C SER A 248 1.08 -4.57 -21.40
N HIS A 249 1.09 -3.42 -20.72
CA HIS A 249 2.03 -2.33 -20.94
C HIS A 249 3.00 -2.23 -19.78
N ASP A 250 4.28 -2.08 -20.12
CA ASP A 250 5.33 -1.68 -19.20
C ASP A 250 5.66 -0.19 -19.45
N LEU A 251 5.90 0.57 -18.39
CA LEU A 251 6.39 1.94 -18.46
C LEU A 251 7.64 2.07 -17.61
N MET A 252 8.71 2.64 -18.18
CA MET A 252 9.97 2.86 -17.48
C MET A 252 10.35 4.34 -17.53
N PHE A 253 10.45 4.93 -16.35
CA PHE A 253 10.88 6.29 -16.16
C PHE A 253 12.13 6.33 -15.31
N ARG A 254 13.04 7.24 -15.64
CA ARG A 254 14.24 7.50 -14.85
C ARG A 254 14.10 8.88 -14.18
N ARG A 255 14.49 8.99 -12.92
CA ARG A 255 14.62 10.29 -12.25
C ARG A 255 15.85 11.00 -12.81
N ASP A 256 15.69 12.26 -13.19
CA ASP A 256 16.80 13.10 -13.64
C ASP A 256 17.87 13.26 -12.55
N PRO A 257 19.15 13.44 -12.95
CA PRO A 257 20.24 13.69 -12.02
C PRO A 257 20.04 14.90 -11.11
#